data_AF-A0A7J6T3C1-F1
#
_entry.id   AF-A0A7J6T3C1-F1
#
_cell.length_a   1.000
_cell.length_b   1.000
_cell.length_c   1.000
_cell.angle_alpha   90.00
_cell.angle_beta   90.00
_cell.angle_gamma   90.00
#
_symmetry.space_group_name_H-M   'P 1'
#
loop_
_entity.id
_entity.type
_entity.pdbx_description
1 polymer ?
#
loop_
_entity_poly.entity_id
_entity_poly.type
_entity_poly.pdbx_seq_one_letter_code
_entity_poly.pdbx_strand_id
1 'polypeptide(L)'
;HNSSGARSMLLDLQESYWIDAATRAIVVEIPTLSPNTRVVTTTRILFEFNPTGTVTVSERVSSFPVHALSISAGHSEEAAALLLQILTLLVLTVSATWIVWQIKRLGVARYFAYGWNVVDVVITLLLTCYLAYKIQVIGDLSNPLAPADALA
;
A
#
# COMPACT_ATOMS: atom_id res chain seq x y z
N HIS A 1 33.27 -2.78 -6.47
CA HIS A 1 33.40 -2.46 -7.91
C HIS A 1 32.36 -1.43 -8.38
N ASN A 2 31.12 -1.44 -7.87
CA ASN A 2 30.09 -0.47 -8.28
C ASN A 2 30.12 0.91 -7.56
N SER A 3 30.80 1.02 -6.41
CA SER A 3 30.86 2.29 -5.65
C SER A 3 31.69 3.37 -6.33
N SER A 4 32.74 3.00 -7.06
CA SER A 4 33.54 3.93 -7.85
C SER A 4 32.76 4.51 -9.04
N GLY A 5 31.93 3.69 -9.70
CA GLY A 5 31.05 4.14 -10.79
C GLY A 5 29.92 5.04 -10.31
N ALA A 6 29.25 4.68 -9.20
CA ALA A 6 28.26 5.56 -8.59
C ALA A 6 28.86 6.92 -8.19
N ARG A 7 30.10 6.91 -7.68
CA ARG A 7 30.82 8.14 -7.34
C ARG A 7 31.14 8.98 -8.58
N SER A 8 31.58 8.39 -9.68
CA SER A 8 31.84 9.17 -10.91
C SER A 8 30.55 9.78 -11.46
N MET A 9 29.44 9.02 -11.47
CA MET A 9 28.14 9.57 -11.89
C MET A 9 27.68 10.75 -11.02
N LEU A 10 27.88 10.68 -9.70
CA LEU A 10 27.55 11.79 -8.80
C LEU A 10 28.43 13.03 -9.06
N LEU A 11 29.71 12.82 -9.40
CA LEU A 11 30.62 13.92 -9.76
C LEU A 11 30.21 14.56 -11.08
N ASP A 12 29.84 13.77 -12.09
CA ASP A 12 29.35 14.30 -13.37
C ASP A 12 28.06 15.13 -13.20
N LEU A 13 27.14 14.69 -12.33
CA LEU A 13 25.92 15.45 -11.97
C LEU A 13 26.24 16.75 -11.23
N GLN A 14 27.29 16.73 -10.40
CA GLN A 14 27.76 17.92 -9.69
C GLN A 14 28.40 18.93 -10.66
N GLU A 15 29.26 18.47 -11.57
CA GLU A 15 29.94 19.31 -12.56
C GLU A 15 28.97 19.94 -13.56
N SER A 16 27.87 19.25 -13.89
CA SER A 16 26.83 19.74 -14.78
C SER A 16 25.82 20.69 -14.13
N TYR A 17 26.00 21.07 -12.86
CA TYR A 17 25.07 21.90 -12.08
C TYR A 17 23.63 21.36 -12.14
N TRP A 18 23.48 20.04 -12.04
CA TRP A 18 22.18 19.38 -12.15
C TRP A 18 21.16 19.85 -11.11
N ILE A 19 21.64 20.34 -9.96
CA ILE A 19 20.84 21.00 -8.92
C ILE A 19 21.11 22.50 -9.01
N ASP A 20 20.06 23.26 -9.30
CA ASP A 20 20.12 24.71 -9.50
C ASP A 20 19.06 25.45 -8.66
N ALA A 21 18.96 26.78 -8.83
CA ALA A 21 17.97 27.59 -8.13
C ALA A 21 16.51 27.32 -8.57
N ALA A 22 16.30 26.65 -9.71
CA ALA A 22 14.97 26.26 -10.18
C ALA A 22 14.52 24.91 -9.60
N THR A 23 15.46 24.11 -9.08
CA THR A 23 15.18 22.81 -8.47
C THR A 23 14.34 22.98 -7.21
N ARG A 24 13.15 22.35 -7.19
CA ARG A 24 12.19 22.44 -6.07
C ARG A 24 12.21 21.23 -5.15
N ALA A 25 12.47 20.06 -5.70
CA ALA A 25 12.52 18.84 -4.92
C ALA A 25 13.45 17.82 -5.57
N ILE A 26 14.17 17.06 -4.75
CA ILE A 26 14.91 15.88 -5.15
C ILE A 26 14.36 14.69 -4.36
N VAL A 27 14.02 13.63 -5.08
CA VAL A 27 13.52 12.39 -4.50
C VAL A 27 14.57 11.30 -4.73
N VAL A 28 15.03 10.69 -3.65
CA VAL A 28 15.92 9.52 -3.68
C VAL A 28 15.14 8.33 -3.17
N GLU A 29 14.93 7.34 -4.03
CA GLU A 29 14.25 6.09 -3.68
C GLU A 29 15.21 4.91 -3.74
N ILE A 30 15.29 4.17 -2.63
CA ILE A 30 16.16 3.01 -2.47
C ILE A 30 15.31 1.82 -2.04
N PRO A 31 14.99 0.89 -2.96
CA PRO A 31 14.39 -0.38 -2.61
C PRO A 31 15.46 -1.32 -2.05
N THR A 32 15.18 -1.92 -0.90
CA THR A 32 16.04 -2.91 -0.25
C THR A 32 15.24 -4.19 -0.02
N LEU A 33 15.79 -5.34 -0.42
CA LEU A 33 15.17 -6.65 -0.17
C LEU A 33 15.92 -7.33 0.97
N SER A 34 15.20 -7.68 2.03
CA SER A 34 15.71 -8.57 3.09
C SER A 34 15.43 -10.03 2.71
N PRO A 35 16.45 -10.86 2.41
CA PRO A 35 16.24 -12.27 2.05
C PRO A 35 15.69 -13.10 3.21
N ASN A 36 16.04 -12.73 4.45
CA ASN A 36 15.65 -13.44 5.66
C ASN A 36 14.15 -13.31 5.94
N THR A 37 13.59 -12.11 5.75
CA THR A 37 12.18 -11.83 6.02
C THR A 37 11.32 -11.78 4.76
N ARG A 38 11.94 -11.83 3.57
CA ARG A 38 11.27 -11.69 2.26
C ARG A 38 10.38 -10.45 2.18
N VAL A 39 10.84 -9.37 2.80
CA VAL A 39 10.20 -8.06 2.78
C VAL A 39 11.04 -7.13 1.92
N VAL A 40 10.38 -6.44 0.99
CA VAL A 40 10.96 -5.29 0.29
C VAL A 40 10.65 -4.06 1.13
N THR A 41 11.67 -3.28 1.40
CA THR A 41 11.57 -2.00 2.09
C THR A 41 12.06 -0.92 1.14
N THR A 42 11.16 -0.02 0.74
CA THR A 42 11.48 1.17 -0.03
C THR A 42 11.70 2.34 0.92
N THR A 43 12.91 2.88 0.90
CA THR A 43 13.26 4.11 1.60
C THR A 43 13.21 5.27 0.62
N ARG A 44 12.33 6.24 0.85
CA ARG A 44 12.19 7.46 0.07
C ARG A 44 12.66 8.64 0.89
N ILE A 45 13.65 9.36 0.39
CA ILE A 45 14.16 10.60 0.97
C ILE A 45 13.81 11.73 0.03
N LEU A 46 13.06 12.72 0.52
CA LEU A 46 12.63 13.90 -0.21
C LEU A 46 13.37 15.12 0.34
N PHE A 47 14.10 15.81 -0.52
CA PHE A 47 14.75 17.08 -0.24
C PHE A 47 13.96 18.19 -0.94
N GLU A 48 13.26 19.04 -0.20
CA GLU A 48 12.50 20.17 -0.74
C GLU A 48 13.30 21.47 -0.60
N PHE A 49 13.43 22.21 -1.68
CA PHE A 49 14.16 23.47 -1.75
C PHE A 49 13.18 24.64 -1.73
N ASN A 50 13.12 25.32 -0.59
CA ASN A 50 12.24 26.47 -0.43
C ASN A 50 12.80 27.71 -1.15
N PRO A 51 11.93 28.65 -1.57
CA PRO A 51 12.36 29.90 -2.20
C PRO A 51 13.33 30.75 -1.34
N THR A 52 13.32 30.55 -0.02
CA THR A 52 14.22 31.19 0.96
C THR A 52 15.62 30.56 1.01
N GLY A 53 15.90 29.51 0.24
CA GLY A 53 17.17 28.78 0.24
C GLY A 53 17.30 27.73 1.35
N THR A 54 16.24 27.48 2.10
CA THR A 54 16.20 26.42 3.12
C THR A 54 15.84 25.07 2.50
N VAL A 55 16.51 24.01 2.94
CA VAL A 55 16.22 22.63 2.50
C VAL A 55 15.46 21.90 3.60
N THR A 56 14.26 21.42 3.28
CA THR A 56 13.46 20.56 4.16
C THR A 56 13.69 19.11 3.75
N VAL A 57 13.96 18.22 4.72
CA VAL A 57 14.17 16.79 4.45
C VAL A 57 13.03 15.99 5.07
N SER A 58 12.40 15.16 4.25
CA SER A 58 11.33 14.24 4.65
C SER A 58 11.72 12.82 4.29
N GLU A 59 11.62 11.90 5.25
CA GLU A 59 11.88 10.48 5.06
C GLU A 59 10.58 9.70 5.14
N ARG A 60 10.39 8.75 4.21
CA ARG A 60 9.30 7.78 4.25
C ARG A 60 9.86 6.40 3.98
N VAL A 61 9.63 5.49 4.92
CA VAL A 61 9.98 4.08 4.79
C VAL A 61 8.69 3.29 4.62
N SER A 62 8.62 2.46 3.58
CA SER A 62 7.46 1.61 3.32
C SER A 62 7.93 0.19 3.05
N SER A 63 7.39 -0.76 3.81
CA SER A 63 7.77 -2.17 3.74
C SER A 63 6.59 -3.01 3.29
N PHE A 64 6.81 -3.86 2.30
CA PHE A 64 5.81 -4.78 1.78
C PHE A 64 6.40 -6.19 1.63
N PRO A 65 5.68 -7.25 2.04
CA PRO A 65 6.13 -8.61 1.82
C PRO A 65 6.12 -8.95 0.32
N VAL A 66 7.23 -9.52 -0.18
CA VAL A 66 7.40 -9.91 -1.60
C VAL A 66 6.26 -10.85 -2.05
N HIS A 67 5.81 -11.72 -1.14
CA HIS A 67 4.78 -12.72 -1.42
C HIS A 67 3.37 -12.32 -0.97
N ALA A 68 3.12 -11.04 -0.67
CA ALA A 68 1.75 -10.56 -0.46
C ALA A 68 0.80 -10.90 -1.64
N LEU A 69 1.37 -11.18 -2.81
CA LEU A 69 0.71 -11.41 -4.09
C LEU A 69 1.12 -12.70 -4.82
N SER A 70 2.02 -13.50 -4.24
CA SER A 70 2.47 -14.72 -4.89
C SER A 70 1.49 -15.86 -4.64
N ILE A 71 0.83 -16.35 -5.69
CA ILE A 71 0.06 -17.61 -5.68
C ILE A 71 1.01 -18.82 -5.56
N SER A 72 2.33 -18.61 -5.65
CA SER A 72 3.33 -19.66 -5.44
C SER A 72 3.35 -20.04 -3.95
N ALA A 73 2.54 -21.04 -3.59
CA ALA A 73 2.54 -21.69 -2.30
C ALA A 73 3.82 -22.55 -2.15
N GLY A 74 4.97 -21.89 -1.98
CA GLY A 74 6.23 -22.58 -1.71
C GLY A 74 6.41 -22.93 -0.24
N HIS A 75 5.80 -22.14 0.67
CA HIS A 75 6.03 -22.23 2.11
C HIS A 75 4.72 -22.28 2.91
N SER A 76 4.73 -22.98 4.05
CA SER A 76 3.55 -23.26 4.89
C SER A 76 2.86 -21.99 5.41
N GLU A 77 3.62 -20.93 5.66
CA GLU A 77 3.09 -19.65 6.16
C GLU A 77 2.29 -18.88 5.09
N GLU A 78 2.71 -18.98 3.82
CA GLU A 78 2.06 -18.33 2.67
C GLU A 78 0.71 -19.00 2.36
N ALA A 79 0.66 -20.33 2.47
CA ALA A 79 -0.58 -21.10 2.31
C ALA A 79 -1.61 -20.74 3.41
N ALA A 80 -1.18 -20.55 4.65
CA ALA A 80 -2.05 -20.12 5.74
C ALA A 80 -2.62 -18.71 5.51
N ALA A 81 -1.81 -17.77 5.02
CA ALA A 81 -2.25 -16.42 4.69
C ALA A 81 -3.28 -16.42 3.54
N LEU A 82 -3.04 -17.19 2.48
CA LEU A 82 -3.99 -17.36 1.37
C LEU A 82 -5.30 -17.99 1.84
N LEU A 83 -5.24 -19.03 2.68
CA LEU A 83 -6.41 -19.68 3.25
C LEU A 83 -7.24 -18.69 4.09
N LEU A 84 -6.60 -17.91 4.95
CA LEU A 84 -7.26 -16.87 5.75
C LEU A 84 -7.91 -15.81 4.86
N GLN A 85 -7.28 -15.45 3.75
CA GLN A 85 -7.85 -14.48 2.81
C GLN A 85 -9.07 -15.03 2.08
N ILE A 86 -9.04 -16.30 1.65
CA ILE A 86 -10.20 -17.00 1.08
C ILE A 86 -11.33 -17.07 2.10
N LEU A 87 -11.02 -17.44 3.35
CA LEU A 87 -12.00 -17.51 4.44
C LEU A 87 -12.63 -16.15 4.72
N THR A 88 -11.83 -15.08 4.74
CA THR A 88 -12.32 -13.71 4.93
C THR A 88 -13.30 -13.30 3.82
N LEU A 89 -12.99 -13.64 2.57
CA LEU A 89 -13.88 -13.38 1.43
C LEU A 89 -15.17 -14.21 1.51
N LEU A 90 -15.08 -15.48 1.94
CA LEU A 90 -16.24 -16.33 2.18
C LEU A 90 -17.15 -15.75 3.27
N VAL A 91 -16.59 -15.35 4.42
CA VAL A 91 -17.36 -14.73 5.52
C VAL A 91 -18.04 -13.46 5.04
N LEU A 92 -17.33 -12.59 4.30
CA LEU A 92 -17.93 -11.36 3.74
C LEU A 92 -19.13 -11.67 2.84
N THR A 93 -18.99 -12.61 1.91
CA THR A 93 -20.06 -12.97 0.97
C THR A 93 -21.27 -13.59 1.67
N VAL A 94 -21.05 -14.47 2.64
CA VAL A 94 -22.13 -15.06 3.45
C VAL A 94 -22.84 -13.98 4.28
N SER A 95 -22.10 -13.13 4.98
CA SER A 95 -22.69 -12.04 5.79
C SER A 95 -23.45 -11.03 4.93
N ALA A 96 -22.89 -10.63 3.79
CA ALA A 96 -23.56 -9.69 2.88
C ALA A 96 -24.86 -10.27 2.31
N THR A 97 -24.85 -11.53 1.86
CA THR A 97 -26.06 -12.20 1.35
C THR A 97 -27.11 -12.40 2.45
N TRP A 98 -26.68 -12.72 3.67
CA TRP A 98 -27.55 -12.82 4.83
C TRP A 98 -28.25 -11.50 5.16
N ILE A 99 -27.51 -10.39 5.21
CA ILE A 99 -28.06 -9.05 5.44
C ILE A 99 -29.08 -8.69 4.36
N VAL A 100 -28.75 -8.91 3.09
CA VAL A 100 -29.67 -8.64 1.97
C VAL A 100 -30.95 -9.47 2.09
N TRP A 101 -30.82 -10.74 2.48
CA TRP A 101 -31.98 -11.62 2.70
C TRP A 101 -32.86 -11.12 3.87
N GLN A 102 -32.26 -10.72 4.99
CA GLN A 102 -32.97 -10.18 6.15
C GLN A 102 -33.71 -8.88 5.80
N ILE A 103 -33.08 -7.96 5.07
CA ILE A 103 -33.70 -6.72 4.62
C ILE A 103 -34.91 -7.01 3.71
N LYS A 104 -34.79 -7.97 2.78
CA LYS A 104 -35.90 -8.37 1.90
C LYS A 104 -37.07 -9.00 2.68
N ARG A 105 -36.79 -9.72 3.76
CA ARG A 105 -37.82 -10.41 4.57
C ARG A 105 -38.50 -9.51 5.58
N LEU A 106 -37.76 -8.67 6.32
CA LEU A 106 -38.31 -7.82 7.37
C LEU A 106 -38.72 -6.42 6.88
N GLY A 107 -38.20 -5.99 5.74
CA GLY A 107 -38.29 -4.61 5.27
C GLY A 107 -37.28 -3.69 5.95
N VAL A 108 -36.89 -2.64 5.23
CA VAL A 108 -35.80 -1.72 5.61
C VAL A 108 -36.04 -1.09 6.99
N ALA A 109 -37.22 -0.54 7.24
CA ALA A 109 -37.52 0.18 8.48
C ALA A 109 -37.43 -0.69 9.74
N ARG A 110 -37.93 -1.93 9.69
CA ARG A 110 -37.87 -2.86 10.83
C ARG A 110 -36.47 -3.45 11.02
N TYR A 111 -35.72 -3.62 9.95
CA TYR A 111 -34.35 -4.10 10.02
C TYR A 111 -33.45 -3.10 10.77
N PHE A 112 -33.51 -1.82 10.42
CA PHE A 112 -32.69 -0.78 11.08
C PHE A 112 -33.18 -0.36 12.48
N ALA A 113 -34.39 -0.76 12.88
CA ALA A 113 -34.88 -0.50 14.24
C ALA A 113 -34.16 -1.35 15.31
N TYR A 114 -33.54 -2.46 14.92
CA TYR A 114 -32.77 -3.31 15.81
C TYR A 114 -31.28 -2.94 15.76
N GLY A 115 -30.74 -2.44 16.87
CA GLY A 115 -29.37 -1.89 16.90
C GLY A 115 -28.27 -2.86 16.43
N TRP A 116 -28.40 -4.16 16.68
CA TRP A 116 -27.42 -5.15 16.24
C TRP A 116 -27.35 -5.31 14.71
N ASN A 117 -28.47 -5.12 14.00
CA ASN A 117 -28.46 -5.13 12.54
C ASN A 117 -27.64 -3.96 11.97
N VAL A 118 -27.61 -2.83 12.67
CA VAL A 118 -26.76 -1.69 12.29
C VAL A 118 -25.29 -2.05 12.43
N VAL A 119 -24.92 -2.73 13.52
CA VAL A 119 -23.55 -3.21 13.76
C VAL A 119 -23.12 -4.17 12.64
N ASP A 120 -23.96 -5.12 12.27
CA ASP A 120 -23.67 -6.08 11.19
C ASP A 120 -23.42 -5.38 9.84
N VAL A 121 -24.21 -4.37 9.52
CA VAL A 121 -24.04 -3.54 8.30
C VAL A 121 -22.73 -2.77 8.36
N VAL A 122 -22.40 -2.14 9.49
CA VAL A 122 -21.16 -1.37 9.65
C VAL A 122 -19.93 -2.27 9.53
N ILE A 123 -19.92 -3.44 10.18
CA ILE A 123 -18.82 -4.40 10.07
C ILE A 123 -18.65 -4.88 8.63
N THR A 124 -19.75 -5.23 7.96
CA THR A 124 -19.73 -5.67 6.56
C THR A 124 -19.23 -4.57 5.63
N LEU A 125 -19.62 -3.32 5.87
CA LEU A 125 -19.15 -2.15 5.11
C LEU A 125 -17.66 -1.91 5.32
N LEU A 126 -17.18 -1.89 6.57
CA LEU A 126 -15.77 -1.72 6.89
C LEU A 126 -14.90 -2.81 6.26
N LEU A 127 -15.35 -4.06 6.31
CA LEU A 127 -14.65 -5.18 5.69
C LEU A 127 -14.59 -5.03 4.16
N THR A 128 -15.67 -4.53 3.55
CA THR A 128 -15.71 -4.24 2.10
C THR A 128 -14.73 -3.11 1.74
N CYS A 129 -14.72 -2.02 2.52
CA CYS A 129 -13.77 -0.91 2.32
C CYS A 129 -12.32 -1.38 2.48
N TYR A 130 -12.03 -2.21 3.48
CA TYR A 130 -10.71 -2.79 3.68
C TYR A 130 -10.25 -3.63 2.47
N LEU A 131 -11.12 -4.50 1.93
CA LEU A 131 -10.77 -5.27 0.73
C LEU A 131 -10.58 -4.38 -0.51
N ALA A 132 -11.42 -3.36 -0.69
CA ALA A 132 -11.28 -2.42 -1.79
C ALA A 132 -9.94 -1.66 -1.71
N TYR A 133 -9.58 -1.15 -0.53
CA TYR A 133 -8.28 -0.51 -0.29
C TYR A 133 -7.12 -1.48 -0.56
N LYS A 134 -7.22 -2.72 -0.07
CA LYS A 134 -6.20 -3.74 -0.31
C LYS A 134 -6.02 -4.02 -1.82
N ILE A 135 -7.10 -4.10 -2.59
CA ILE A 135 -7.05 -4.27 -4.05
C ILE A 135 -6.40 -3.07 -4.74
N GLN A 136 -6.71 -1.84 -4.29
CA GLN A 136 -6.09 -0.62 -4.83
C GLN A 136 -4.58 -0.62 -4.61
N VAL A 137 -4.13 -0.84 -3.37
CA VAL A 137 -2.70 -0.91 -3.02
C VAL A 137 -1.98 -1.98 -3.86
N ILE A 138 -2.61 -3.13 -4.06
CA ILE A 138 -2.08 -4.19 -4.93
C ILE A 138 -1.96 -3.71 -6.39
N GLY A 139 -2.97 -3.00 -6.89
CA GLY A 139 -2.97 -2.41 -8.22
C GLY A 139 -1.83 -1.39 -8.40
N ASP A 140 -1.64 -0.50 -7.43
CA ASP A 140 -0.59 0.51 -7.45
C ASP A 140 0.81 -0.10 -7.42
N LEU A 141 1.01 -1.15 -6.61
CA LEU A 141 2.27 -1.91 -6.59
C LEU A 141 2.57 -2.61 -7.93
N SER A 142 1.54 -2.97 -8.70
CA SER A 142 1.71 -3.59 -10.02
C SER A 142 1.99 -2.57 -11.13
N ASN A 143 1.73 -1.28 -10.90
CA ASN A 143 1.90 -0.21 -11.87
C ASN A 143 3.12 0.68 -11.50
N PRO A 144 4.29 0.49 -12.13
CA PRO A 144 5.52 1.22 -11.77
C PRO A 144 5.50 2.72 -12.08
N LEU A 145 4.43 3.24 -12.69
CA LEU A 145 4.24 4.66 -13.03
C LEU A 145 3.14 5.34 -12.19
N ALA A 146 2.59 4.67 -11.18
CA ALA A 146 1.55 5.25 -10.32
C ALA A 146 2.13 6.43 -9.50
N PRO A 147 1.43 7.56 -9.45
CA PRO A 147 1.89 8.74 -8.73
C PRO A 147 1.98 8.45 -7.22
N ALA A 148 3.07 8.89 -6.58
CA ALA A 148 3.44 8.54 -5.20
C ALA A 148 2.43 8.97 -4.11
N ASP A 149 1.46 9.79 -4.51
CA ASP A 149 0.31 10.30 -3.80
C ASP A 149 -0.81 9.25 -3.60
N ALA A 150 -0.77 8.13 -4.32
CA ALA A 150 -1.74 7.01 -4.15
C ALA A 150 -1.56 6.23 -2.82
N LEU A 151 -0.42 6.40 -2.14
CA LEU A 151 -0.08 5.68 -0.91
C LEU A 151 -0.36 6.51 0.37
N ALA A 152 -0.94 7.70 0.26
CA ALA A 152 -1.31 8.56 1.39
C ALA A 152 -2.74 8.28 1.89
#